data_AF-A0A285V9R2-F1
#
_entry.id   AF-A0A285V9R2-F1
#
_cell.length_a   1.000
_cell.length_b   1.000
_cell.length_c   1.000
_cell.angle_alpha   90.00
_cell.angle_beta   90.00
_cell.angle_gamma   90.00
#
_symmetry.space_group_name_H-M   'P 1'
#
loop_
_entity.id
_entity.type
_entity.pdbx_description
1 polymer ?
#
loop_
_entity_poly.entity_id
_entity_poly.type
_entity_poly.pdbx_seq_one_letter_code
_entity_poly.pdbx_strand_id
1 'polypeptide(L)' 'MATQKEPSAEALDNVTEGNIASRAELLPEEAAMKGSGMEQIAAEVILAESEERTVDADPDDAQGGHRQSSDTADLP' A
#
# COMPACT_ATOMS: atom_id res chain seq x y z
N MET A 1 -4.18 -6.47 15.26
CA MET A 1 -3.07 -7.31 14.77
C MET A 1 -3.37 -7.55 13.32
N ALA A 2 -2.54 -7.06 12.40
CA ALA A 2 -2.66 -7.42 10.99
C ALA A 2 -2.61 -8.95 10.93
N THR A 3 -3.69 -9.55 10.46
CA THR A 3 -3.67 -10.97 10.19
C THR A 3 -2.63 -11.17 9.08
N GLN A 4 -1.74 -12.15 9.18
CA GLN A 4 -0.85 -12.54 8.09
C GLN A 4 -1.69 -13.20 6.98
N LYS A 5 -2.66 -12.46 6.45
CA LYS A 5 -3.52 -12.87 5.36
C LYS A 5 -2.65 -12.91 4.11
N GLU A 6 -2.72 -14.00 3.36
CA GLU A 6 -2.09 -14.04 2.05
C GLU A 6 -2.81 -13.06 1.11
N PRO A 7 -2.08 -12.37 0.21
CA PRO A 7 -2.71 -11.49 -0.78
C PRO A 7 -3.70 -12.28 -1.65
N SER A 8 -4.77 -11.63 -2.12
CA SER A 8 -5.63 -12.26 -3.11
C SER A 8 -4.89 -12.53 -4.42
N ALA A 9 -5.45 -13.42 -5.26
CA ALA A 9 -4.91 -13.65 -6.59
C ALA A 9 -4.85 -12.36 -7.44
N GLU A 10 -5.85 -11.49 -7.30
CA GLU A 10 -5.88 -10.19 -8.00
C GLU A 10 -4.79 -9.24 -7.49
N ALA A 11 -4.48 -9.27 -6.19
CA ALA A 11 -3.34 -8.54 -5.66
C ALA A 11 -2.01 -9.10 -6.19
N LEU A 12 -1.85 -10.42 -6.25
CA LEU A 12 -0.63 -11.03 -6.76
C LEU A 12 -0.36 -10.70 -8.23
N ASP A 13 -1.40 -10.52 -9.05
CA ASP A 13 -1.26 -10.07 -10.44
C ASP A 13 -0.62 -8.67 -10.55
N ASN A 14 -0.67 -7.87 -9.48
CA ASN A 14 -0.02 -6.57 -9.39
C ASN A 14 1.45 -6.64 -8.92
N VAL A 15 1.94 -7.80 -8.50
CA VAL A 15 3.34 -8.01 -8.09
C VAL A 15 4.20 -8.29 -9.33
N THR A 16 4.33 -7.28 -10.18
CA THR A 16 5.14 -7.34 -11.40
C THR A 16 6.52 -6.74 -11.18
N GLU A 17 7.51 -7.15 -11.99
CA GLU A 17 8.86 -6.57 -11.94
C GLU A 17 8.85 -5.04 -12.09
N GLY A 18 7.98 -4.50 -12.95
CA GLY A 18 7.83 -3.06 -13.14
C GLY A 18 7.28 -2.34 -11.91
N ASN A 19 6.29 -2.92 -11.24
CA ASN A 19 5.72 -2.36 -10.01
C ASN A 19 6.72 -2.44 -8.85
N ILE A 20 7.45 -3.55 -8.74
CA ILE A 20 8.52 -3.70 -7.75
C ILE A 20 9.64 -2.67 -7.98
N ALA A 21 10.09 -2.52 -9.23
CA ALA A 21 11.17 -1.60 -9.58
C ALA A 21 10.79 -0.13 -9.34
N SER A 22 9.59 0.27 -9.75
CA SER A 22 9.09 1.64 -9.55
C SER A 22 8.80 1.96 -8.09
N ARG A 23 8.37 0.98 -7.29
CA ARG A 23 8.22 1.16 -5.83
C ARG A 23 9.53 1.53 -5.15
N ALA A 24 10.65 0.90 -5.53
CA ALA A 24 11.97 1.25 -5.01
C ALA A 24 12.43 2.68 -5.38
N GLU A 25 11.82 3.29 -6.41
CA GLU A 25 12.05 4.71 -6.75
C GLU A 25 11.22 5.66 -5.87
N LEU A 26 10.04 5.21 -5.43
CA LEU A 26 9.11 5.99 -4.59
C LEU A 26 9.41 5.89 -3.10
N LEU A 27 10.03 4.80 -2.67
CA LEU A 27 10.37 4.51 -1.27
C LEU A 27 11.91 4.43 -1.13
N PRO A 28 12.62 5.57 -0.97
CA PRO A 28 14.07 5.59 -0.83
C PRO A 28 14.60 4.73 0.32
N GLU A 29 13.79 4.53 1.37
CA GLU A 29 14.06 3.62 2.48
C GLU A 29 14.18 2.16 2.06
N GLU A 30 13.55 1.77 0.94
CA GLU A 30 13.63 0.42 0.37
C GLU A 30 14.78 0.26 -0.62
N ALA A 31 15.52 1.33 -0.92
CA ALA A 31 16.66 1.27 -1.83
C ALA A 31 17.70 0.22 -1.40
N ALA A 32 17.86 0.01 -0.08
CA ALA A 32 18.75 -0.99 0.48
C ALA A 32 18.29 -2.45 0.25
N MET A 33 17.00 -2.66 -0.05
CA MET A 33 16.44 -3.98 -0.36
C MET A 33 16.57 -4.32 -1.85
N LYS A 34 16.98 -3.39 -2.71
CA LYS A 34 17.11 -3.63 -4.16
C LYS A 34 18.13 -4.72 -4.47
N GLY A 35 17.74 -5.69 -5.28
CA GLY A 35 18.50 -6.89 -5.63
C GLY A 35 18.54 -7.97 -4.55
N SER A 36 17.78 -7.84 -3.46
CA SER A 36 17.83 -8.80 -2.34
C SER A 36 16.90 -10.01 -2.51
N GLY A 37 15.92 -9.93 -3.41
CA GLY A 37 14.81 -10.88 -3.52
C GLY A 37 13.70 -10.68 -2.48
N MET A 38 13.90 -9.76 -1.51
CA MET A 38 12.89 -9.42 -0.50
C MET A 38 11.86 -8.41 -1.02
N GLU A 39 12.11 -7.74 -2.13
CA GLU A 39 11.25 -6.68 -2.66
C GLU A 39 9.89 -7.21 -3.07
N GLN A 40 9.87 -8.43 -3.62
CA GLN A 40 8.64 -9.13 -3.98
C GLN A 40 7.82 -9.44 -2.71
N ILE A 41 8.45 -10.02 -1.69
CA ILE A 41 7.79 -10.32 -0.42
C ILE A 41 7.24 -9.06 0.22
N ALA A 42 8.03 -7.98 0.21
CA ALA A 42 7.60 -6.70 0.75
C ALA A 42 6.41 -6.12 -0.04
N ALA A 43 6.35 -6.31 -1.36
CA ALA A 43 5.23 -5.87 -2.18
C ALA A 43 3.96 -6.67 -1.88
N GLU A 44 4.09 -7.99 -1.73
CA GLU A 44 2.99 -8.90 -1.35
C GLU A 44 2.42 -8.52 0.02
N VAL A 45 3.26 -8.28 1.03
CA VAL A 45 2.82 -7.90 2.39
C VAL A 45 2.01 -6.59 2.35
N ILE A 46 2.49 -5.58 1.64
CA ILE A 46 1.78 -4.30 1.55
C ILE A 46 0.42 -4.46 0.88
N LEU A 47 0.32 -5.30 -0.15
CA LEU A 47 -0.96 -5.55 -0.81
C LEU A 47 -1.94 -6.29 0.11
N ALA A 48 -1.47 -7.29 0.85
CA ALA A 48 -2.28 -7.97 1.86
C ALA A 48 -2.81 -6.99 2.93
N GLU A 49 -1.94 -6.12 3.47
CA GLU A 49 -2.33 -5.09 4.44
C GLU A 49 -3.31 -4.06 3.84
N SER A 50 -3.17 -3.76 2.55
CA SER A 50 -4.05 -2.81 1.84
C SER A 50 -5.43 -3.40 1.58
N GLU A 51 -5.52 -4.67 1.25
CA GLU A 51 -6.79 -5.39 1.18
C GLU A 51 -7.47 -5.49 2.55
N GLU A 52 -6.71 -5.80 3.62
CA GLU A 52 -7.24 -5.86 4.99
C GLU A 52 -7.84 -4.50 5.38
N ARG A 53 -7.12 -3.39 5.14
CA ARG A 53 -7.66 -2.03 5.39
C ARG A 53 -8.85 -1.64 4.51
N THR A 54 -9.02 -2.27 3.35
CA THR A 54 -10.19 -2.03 2.50
C THR A 54 -11.43 -2.70 3.08
N VAL A 55 -11.27 -3.86 3.71
CA VAL A 55 -12.37 -4.62 4.34
C VAL A 55 -12.65 -4.09 5.76
N ASP A 56 -11.60 -3.92 6.54
CA ASP A 56 -11.59 -3.48 7.93
C ASP A 56 -11.06 -2.05 8.01
N ALA A 57 -11.75 -1.14 7.32
CA ALA A 57 -11.41 0.28 7.35
C ALA A 57 -11.38 0.80 8.79
N ASP A 58 -10.32 1.51 9.15
CA ASP A 58 -10.23 2.13 10.46
C ASP A 58 -11.42 3.09 10.62
N PRO A 59 -12.16 3.07 11.74
CA PRO A 59 -13.18 4.08 12.00
C PRO A 59 -12.65 5.52 11.83
N ASP A 60 -11.38 5.79 12.10
CA ASP A 60 -10.76 7.10 11.86
C ASP A 60 -10.55 7.42 10.36
N ASP A 61 -10.32 6.39 9.53
CA ASP A 61 -10.28 6.52 8.05
C ASP A 61 -11.68 6.81 7.48
N ALA A 62 -12.71 6.17 8.06
CA ALA A 62 -14.10 6.31 7.63
C ALA A 62 -14.79 7.60 8.14
N GLN A 63 -14.31 8.18 9.25
CA GLN A 63 -14.92 9.36 9.89
C GLN A 63 -14.41 10.72 9.39
N GLY A 64 -13.59 10.76 8.33
CA GLY A 64 -13.22 12.02 7.69
C GLY A 64 -12.12 12.80 8.42
N GLY A 65 -11.20 12.11 9.10
CA GLY A 65 -9.95 12.73 9.60
C GLY A 65 -9.06 13.28 8.47
N HIS A 66 -9.30 12.86 7.23
CA HIS A 66 -8.75 13.47 6.03
C HIS A 66 -9.65 14.61 5.54
N ARG A 67 -9.03 15.76 5.19
CA ARG A 67 -9.74 16.91 4.59
C ARG A 67 -10.65 16.42 3.47
N GLN A 68 -11.93 16.77 3.55
CA GLN A 68 -12.85 16.54 2.45
C GLN A 68 -12.45 17.43 1.28
N SER A 69 -12.79 17.04 0.05
CA SER A 69 -12.51 17.88 -1.12
C SER A 69 -13.14 19.29 -1.00
N SER A 70 -14.25 19.40 -0.25
CA SER A 70 -14.87 20.69 0.12
C SER A 70 -13.97 21.56 0.99
N ASP A 71 -13.13 20.97 1.84
CA ASP A 71 -12.27 21.71 2.79
C ASP A 71 -11.08 22.38 2.10
N THR A 72 -10.77 21.97 0.86
CA THR A 72 -9.68 22.53 0.05
C THR A 72 -10.16 23.25 -1.21
N ALA A 73 -11.47 23.19 -1.51
CA ALA A 73 -12.04 23.78 -2.73
C ALA A 73 -12.02 25.32 -2.72
N ASP A 74 -12.00 25.94 -1.53
CA ASP A 74 -12.08 27.40 -1.35
C ASP A 74 -10.78 28.03 -0.84
N LEU A 75 -9.64 27.34 -0.94
CA LEU A 75 -8.34 27.95 -0.63
C LEU A 75 -7.95 28.93 -1.76
N PRO A 76 -7.71 30.22 -1.45
CA PRO A 76 -7.37 31.25 -2.44
C PRO A 76 -6.01 31.05 -3.12
#